data_AF-A0A660NIW5-F1
#
_entry.id   AF-A0A660NIW5-F1
#
_cell.length_a   1.000
_cell.length_b   1.000
_cell.length_c   1.000
_cell.angle_alpha   90.00
_cell.angle_beta   90.00
_cell.angle_gamma   90.00
#
_symmetry.space_group_name_H-M   'P 1'
#
loop_
_entity.id
_entity.type
_entity.pdbx_description
1 polymer ?
#
loop_
_entity_poly.entity_id
_entity_poly.type
_entity_poly.pdbx_seq_one_letter_code
_entity_poly.pdbx_strand_id
1 'polypeptide(L)'
;MTRQIAWLLKPPPASVQPEDAGGGAVPGAGGAVEGTPDDVRGPLVPMPLAAAQARMVARPRKGRAQPPHPLPSPEALRRLPPFEQLPDEAIIWVTPDNLAGVMDEIRPLRVVGFDTESRPVFVRGQSQDGPHLVQLASHERAWLFSMLEPACVAAVGELLALPSLQKVGFGLAGDRSQLHARFGRQPVGLVDLDQTWRALGYRSSLGIRMAMAVTFG
;
A
#
# COMPACT_ATOMS: atom_id res chain seq x y z
N MET A 1 -8.61 3.50 7.13
CA MET A 1 -7.37 2.85 6.62
C MET A 1 -6.85 3.52 5.33
N THR A 2 -7.63 4.43 4.72
CA THR A 2 -7.29 5.30 3.56
C THR A 2 -5.92 5.99 3.63
N ARG A 3 -5.55 6.53 4.80
CA ARG A 3 -4.35 7.38 4.95
C ARG A 3 -3.02 6.69 4.60
N GLN A 4 -2.95 5.35 4.64
CA GLN A 4 -1.68 4.62 4.57
C GLN A 4 -1.31 4.10 3.18
N ILE A 5 -2.28 3.94 2.27
CA ILE A 5 -1.99 3.39 0.93
C ILE A 5 -1.59 4.49 -0.05
N ALA A 6 -2.08 5.71 0.18
CA ALA A 6 -1.58 6.97 -0.38
C ALA A 6 -0.04 6.99 -0.56
N TRP A 7 0.66 6.61 0.51
CA TRP A 7 2.11 6.73 0.62
C TRP A 7 2.90 5.67 -0.16
N LEU A 8 2.34 4.47 -0.39
CA LEU A 8 2.97 3.45 -1.25
C LEU A 8 3.17 3.94 -2.70
N LEU A 9 2.57 5.06 -3.05
CA LEU A 9 2.64 5.69 -4.36
C LEU A 9 3.63 6.86 -4.40
N LYS A 10 4.28 7.22 -3.28
CA LYS A 10 5.38 8.20 -3.30
C LYS A 10 6.58 7.60 -4.02
N PRO A 11 7.19 8.31 -4.99
CA PRO A 11 8.57 8.00 -5.37
C PRO A 11 9.48 8.21 -4.15
N PRO A 12 10.56 7.41 -4.01
CA PRO A 12 11.52 7.62 -2.92
C PRO A 12 12.13 9.02 -3.02
N PRO A 13 12.48 9.67 -1.88
CA PRO A 13 13.17 10.95 -1.91
C PRO A 13 14.49 10.81 -2.67
N ALA A 14 14.81 11.80 -3.50
CA ALA A 14 16.06 11.85 -4.24
C ALA A 14 17.24 11.79 -3.25
N SER A 15 18.18 10.87 -3.47
CA SER A 15 19.38 10.75 -2.65
C SER A 15 20.17 12.06 -2.70
N VAL A 16 20.34 12.69 -1.55
CA VAL A 16 21.24 13.84 -1.35
C VAL A 16 22.65 13.39 -1.72
N GLN A 17 23.25 14.04 -2.72
CA GLN A 17 24.65 13.87 -3.09
C GLN A 17 25.52 14.44 -1.94
N PRO A 18 26.54 13.73 -1.45
CA PRO A 18 27.44 14.29 -0.46
C PRO A 18 28.35 15.33 -1.12
N GLU A 19 28.44 16.50 -0.51
CA GLU A 19 29.31 17.59 -0.92
C GLU A 19 30.79 17.25 -0.69
N ASP A 20 31.63 17.60 -1.66
CA ASP A 20 33.08 17.44 -1.63
C ASP A 20 33.71 18.29 -0.51
N ALA A 21 34.31 17.62 0.49
CA ALA A 21 35.23 18.25 1.42
C ALA A 21 36.61 17.59 1.28
N GLY A 22 37.54 18.34 0.71
CA GLY A 22 38.93 17.93 0.55
C GLY A 22 39.78 18.03 1.81
N GLY A 23 40.93 17.36 1.76
CA GLY A 23 42.16 17.80 2.42
C GLY A 23 42.69 16.93 3.57
N GLY A 24 43.86 16.32 3.36
CA GLY A 24 44.83 16.06 4.43
C GLY A 24 45.34 14.62 4.56
N ALA A 25 46.52 14.35 3.99
CA ALA A 25 47.33 13.17 4.29
C ALA A 25 48.30 13.45 5.46
N VAL A 26 48.66 12.40 6.23
CA VAL A 26 50.02 12.00 6.72
C VAL A 26 49.89 10.78 7.68
N PRO A 27 50.87 9.84 7.78
CA PRO A 27 50.67 8.45 8.24
C PRO A 27 51.29 8.11 9.61
N GLY A 28 50.95 6.94 10.17
CA GLY A 28 51.62 6.33 11.33
C GLY A 28 51.03 4.98 11.75
N ALA A 29 51.91 4.02 12.08
CA ALA A 29 51.69 2.58 12.13
C ALA A 29 51.21 2.00 13.47
N GLY A 30 50.73 0.74 13.46
CA GLY A 30 50.58 -0.12 14.64
C GLY A 30 49.37 -1.05 14.57
N GLY A 31 49.59 -2.36 14.39
CA GLY A 31 48.52 -3.34 14.16
C GLY A 31 47.86 -3.93 15.40
N ALA A 32 46.75 -4.64 15.19
CA ALA A 32 46.37 -5.89 15.85
C ALA A 32 45.04 -6.39 15.27
N VAL A 33 44.90 -7.70 15.24
CA VAL A 33 43.78 -8.54 14.79
C VAL A 33 42.52 -8.36 15.64
N GLU A 34 41.35 -8.15 15.01
CA GLU A 34 40.07 -8.66 15.52
C GLU A 34 39.03 -8.77 14.39
N GLY A 35 38.38 -9.93 14.29
CA GLY A 35 37.46 -10.28 13.20
C GLY A 35 36.12 -9.55 13.28
N THR A 36 35.64 -9.07 12.13
CA THR A 36 34.29 -8.51 11.95
C THR A 36 33.55 -9.40 10.93
N PRO A 37 32.31 -9.86 11.18
CA PRO A 37 31.56 -10.58 10.16
C PRO A 37 31.04 -9.61 9.09
N ASP A 38 31.25 -10.03 7.86
CA ASP A 38 30.93 -9.39 6.57
C ASP A 38 29.67 -8.52 6.52
N ASP A 39 29.92 -7.27 6.15
CA ASP A 39 28.98 -6.35 5.51
C ASP A 39 28.73 -6.79 4.06
N VAL A 40 27.56 -7.37 3.79
CA VAL A 40 27.09 -7.59 2.42
C VAL A 40 25.72 -6.94 2.25
N ARG A 41 25.71 -5.61 2.15
CA ARG A 41 24.58 -4.87 1.57
C ARG A 41 25.09 -4.03 0.40
N GLY A 42 25.17 -4.65 -0.77
CA GLY A 42 25.19 -3.90 -2.03
C GLY A 42 23.89 -3.08 -2.18
N PRO A 43 23.91 -1.95 -2.88
CA PRO A 43 22.74 -1.09 -3.02
C PRO A 43 21.60 -1.85 -3.71
N LEU A 44 20.40 -1.78 -3.12
CA LEU A 44 19.17 -2.28 -3.71
C LEU A 44 18.90 -1.51 -5.01
N VAL A 45 19.17 -2.15 -6.15
CA VAL A 45 18.81 -1.63 -7.46
C VAL A 45 17.29 -1.77 -7.63
N PRO A 46 16.52 -0.68 -7.83
CA PRO A 46 15.08 -0.77 -8.02
C PRO A 46 14.77 -1.55 -9.30
N MET A 47 13.94 -2.59 -9.18
CA MET A 47 13.51 -3.39 -10.33
C MET A 47 12.54 -2.59 -11.21
N PRO A 48 12.66 -2.66 -12.55
CA PRO A 48 11.68 -2.09 -13.47
C PRO A 48 10.29 -2.70 -13.25
N LEU A 49 9.26 -1.85 -13.28
CA LEU A 49 7.85 -2.23 -13.04
C LEU A 49 7.38 -3.41 -13.91
N ALA A 50 7.84 -3.47 -15.17
CA ALA A 50 7.53 -4.59 -16.07
C ALA A 50 8.07 -5.94 -15.57
N ALA A 51 9.25 -5.95 -14.92
CA ALA A 51 9.85 -7.15 -14.37
C ALA A 51 9.18 -7.57 -13.03
N ALA A 52 8.69 -6.60 -12.25
CA ALA A 52 7.85 -6.87 -11.09
C ALA A 52 6.50 -7.50 -11.53
N GLN A 53 5.86 -6.93 -12.55
CA GLN A 53 4.61 -7.44 -13.13
C GLN A 53 4.77 -8.86 -13.71
N ALA A 54 5.86 -9.14 -14.43
CA ALA A 54 6.12 -10.48 -14.97
C ALA A 54 6.30 -11.54 -13.87
N ARG A 55 6.93 -11.18 -12.74
CA ARG A 55 7.04 -12.03 -11.55
C ARG A 55 5.70 -12.25 -10.84
N MET A 56 4.79 -11.28 -10.88
CA MET A 56 3.45 -11.38 -10.30
C MET A 56 2.51 -12.33 -11.07
N VAL A 57 2.77 -12.57 -12.36
CA VAL A 57 1.96 -13.44 -13.23
C VAL A 57 2.46 -14.90 -13.24
N ALA A 58 3.71 -15.14 -12.84
CA ALA A 58 4.28 -16.48 -12.78
C ALA A 58 3.67 -17.32 -11.63
N ARG A 59 3.05 -18.47 -11.96
CA ARG A 59 2.59 -19.45 -10.97
C ARG A 59 3.78 -19.92 -10.10
N PRO A 60 3.63 -20.02 -8.77
CA PRO A 60 4.72 -20.45 -7.91
C PRO A 60 5.07 -21.91 -8.19
N ARG A 61 6.36 -22.17 -8.46
CA ARG A 61 6.93 -23.51 -8.45
C ARG A 61 6.80 -24.08 -7.04
N LYS A 62 6.43 -25.37 -6.91
CA LYS A 62 6.45 -26.11 -5.64
C LYS A 62 7.88 -26.12 -5.09
N GLY A 63 8.19 -25.17 -4.22
CA GLY A 63 9.45 -24.99 -3.51
C GLY A 63 9.25 -23.87 -2.51
N ARG A 64 9.55 -24.14 -1.23
CA ARG A 64 9.31 -23.23 -0.10
C ARG A 64 10.02 -21.89 -0.34
N ALA A 65 9.29 -20.85 -0.72
CA ALA A 65 9.83 -19.51 -0.77
C ALA A 65 10.03 -19.01 0.68
N GLN A 66 11.29 -18.75 1.05
CA GLN A 66 11.65 -18.00 2.25
C GLN A 66 11.32 -16.53 1.99
N PRO A 67 10.74 -15.78 2.95
CA PRO A 67 10.52 -14.36 2.76
C PRO A 67 11.84 -13.63 2.46
N PRO A 68 11.84 -12.62 1.55
CA PRO A 68 13.05 -11.91 1.15
C PRO A 68 13.69 -11.14 2.31
N HIS A 69 12.89 -10.70 3.29
CA HIS A 69 13.36 -10.07 4.52
C HIS A 69 12.71 -10.70 5.75
N PRO A 70 13.46 -10.91 6.85
CA PRO A 70 12.89 -11.36 8.11
C PRO A 70 11.91 -10.34 8.67
N LEU A 71 10.95 -10.79 9.47
CA LEU A 71 10.01 -9.89 10.12
C LEU A 71 10.74 -9.07 11.21
N PRO A 72 10.55 -7.73 11.25
CA PRO A 72 11.12 -6.92 12.31
C PRO A 72 10.56 -7.30 13.67
N SER A 73 11.41 -7.21 14.70
CA SER A 73 11.01 -7.51 16.08
C SER A 73 9.98 -6.47 16.58
N PRO A 74 9.14 -6.81 17.59
CA PRO A 74 8.23 -5.84 18.20
C PRO A 74 8.93 -4.57 18.70
N GLU A 75 10.19 -4.68 19.10
CA GLU A 75 10.99 -3.55 19.55
C GLU A 75 11.47 -2.68 18.38
N ALA A 76 11.90 -3.29 17.27
CA ALA A 76 12.23 -2.58 16.04
C ALA A 76 11.00 -1.82 15.49
N LEU A 77 9.82 -2.44 15.53
CA LEU A 77 8.56 -1.82 15.14
C LEU A 77 8.24 -0.55 15.93
N ARG A 78 8.55 -0.50 17.23
CA ARG A 78 8.32 0.69 18.07
C ARG A 78 9.30 1.83 17.76
N ARG A 79 10.46 1.50 17.19
CA ARG A 79 11.50 2.48 16.81
C ARG A 79 11.27 3.09 15.43
N LEU A 80 10.33 2.56 14.65
CA LEU A 80 10.01 3.13 13.34
C LEU A 80 9.53 4.58 13.51
N PRO A 81 9.95 5.49 12.60
CA PRO A 81 9.46 6.85 12.62
C PRO A 81 7.93 6.86 12.50
N PRO A 82 7.25 7.84 13.12
CA PRO A 82 5.82 8.03 12.95
C PRO A 82 5.48 8.18 11.46
N PHE A 83 4.36 7.61 11.06
CA PHE A 83 3.84 7.80 9.72
C PHE A 83 3.34 9.25 9.56
N GLU A 84 3.84 9.94 8.54
CA GLU A 84 3.34 11.26 8.16
C GLU A 84 1.90 11.13 7.64
N GLN A 85 0.95 11.74 8.34
CA GLN A 85 -0.46 11.65 8.00
C GLN A 85 -0.84 12.70 6.97
N LEU A 86 -1.83 12.38 6.13
CA LEU A 86 -2.51 13.40 5.35
C LEU A 86 -3.11 14.44 6.30
N PRO A 87 -2.96 15.75 6.00
CA PRO A 87 -3.61 16.78 6.78
C PRO A 87 -5.13 16.68 6.58
N ASP A 88 -5.92 17.17 7.54
CA ASP A 88 -7.36 16.95 7.53
C ASP A 88 -8.05 17.60 6.32
N GLU A 89 -7.53 18.73 5.82
CA GLU A 89 -8.00 19.37 4.60
C GLU A 89 -7.79 18.55 3.32
N ALA A 90 -6.86 17.60 3.34
CA ALA A 90 -6.63 16.68 2.23
C ALA A 90 -7.60 15.48 2.23
N ILE A 91 -8.51 15.41 3.20
CA ILE A 91 -9.49 14.33 3.34
C ILE A 91 -10.87 14.87 2.98
N ILE A 92 -11.32 14.49 1.80
CA ILE A 92 -12.50 15.05 1.17
C ILE A 92 -13.67 14.08 1.39
N TRP A 93 -14.70 14.57 2.08
CA TRP A 93 -16.00 13.92 2.06
C TRP A 93 -16.69 14.21 0.73
N VAL A 94 -17.03 13.15 0.00
CA VAL A 94 -17.60 13.30 -1.35
C VAL A 94 -19.10 13.51 -1.27
N THR A 95 -19.56 14.60 -1.86
CA THR A 95 -20.98 14.98 -1.97
C THR A 95 -21.33 15.15 -3.45
N PRO A 96 -22.62 15.17 -3.82
CA PRO A 96 -23.02 15.46 -5.21
C PRO A 96 -22.41 16.74 -5.77
N ASP A 97 -22.24 17.78 -4.94
CA ASP A 97 -21.74 19.09 -5.36
C ASP A 97 -20.25 19.08 -5.74
N ASN A 98 -19.43 18.30 -5.02
CA ASN A 98 -17.98 18.22 -5.29
C ASN A 98 -17.58 17.00 -6.13
N LEU A 99 -18.52 16.10 -6.40
CA LEU A 99 -18.25 14.81 -7.03
C LEU A 99 -17.55 14.94 -8.38
N ALA A 100 -17.99 15.88 -9.22
CA ALA A 100 -17.37 16.08 -10.54
C ALA A 100 -15.88 16.41 -10.43
N GLY A 101 -15.52 17.36 -9.57
CA GLY A 101 -14.12 17.73 -9.33
C GLY A 101 -13.32 16.58 -8.73
N VAL A 102 -13.89 15.85 -7.77
CA VAL A 102 -13.26 14.66 -7.18
C VAL A 102 -12.98 13.59 -8.25
N MET A 103 -13.92 13.34 -9.15
CA MET A 103 -13.74 12.36 -10.21
C MET A 103 -12.66 12.78 -11.22
N ASP A 104 -12.57 14.08 -11.53
CA ASP A 104 -11.53 14.63 -12.40
C ASP A 104 -10.14 14.54 -11.77
N GLU A 105 -10.04 14.58 -10.43
CA GLU A 105 -8.79 14.33 -9.70
C GLU A 105 -8.39 12.86 -9.70
N ILE A 106 -9.35 11.93 -9.55
CA ILE A 106 -9.06 10.50 -9.38
C ILE A 106 -8.79 9.80 -10.72
N ARG A 107 -9.58 10.10 -11.77
CA ARG A 107 -9.46 9.44 -13.09
C ARG A 107 -8.05 9.44 -13.71
N PRO A 108 -7.25 10.52 -13.64
CA PRO A 108 -5.90 10.50 -14.21
C PRO A 108 -4.90 9.65 -13.42
N LEU A 109 -5.19 9.34 -12.15
CA LEU A 109 -4.31 8.53 -11.31
C LEU A 109 -4.16 7.11 -11.88
N ARG A 110 -2.98 6.53 -11.68
CA ARG A 110 -2.70 5.14 -12.07
C ARG A 110 -2.94 4.16 -10.93
N VAL A 111 -2.77 4.61 -9.70
CA VAL A 111 -2.93 3.80 -8.51
C VAL A 111 -3.58 4.65 -7.43
N VAL A 112 -4.44 4.02 -6.65
CA VAL A 112 -5.01 4.56 -5.42
C VAL A 112 -5.02 3.49 -4.34
N GLY A 113 -4.92 3.95 -3.11
CA GLY A 113 -5.41 3.24 -1.95
C GLY A 113 -6.88 2.94 -2.02
N PHE A 114 -7.24 1.78 -1.53
CA PHE A 114 -8.60 1.28 -1.49
C PHE A 114 -8.87 0.58 -0.17
N ASP A 115 -9.98 0.95 0.45
CA ASP A 115 -10.50 0.32 1.65
C ASP A 115 -12.02 0.51 1.73
N THR A 116 -12.71 -0.34 2.47
CA THR A 116 -14.15 -0.20 2.69
C THR A 116 -14.53 -0.37 4.14
N GLU A 117 -15.59 0.31 4.56
CA GLU A 117 -16.14 0.16 5.91
C GLU A 117 -17.61 -0.25 5.80
N SER A 118 -17.96 -1.26 6.60
CA SER A 118 -19.32 -1.78 6.72
C SER A 118 -19.83 -1.59 8.13
N ARG A 119 -21.11 -1.25 8.27
CA ARG A 119 -21.74 -1.20 9.60
C ARG A 119 -21.67 -2.58 10.25
N PRO A 120 -21.36 -2.65 11.55
CA PRO A 120 -21.35 -3.90 12.27
C PRO A 120 -22.76 -4.50 12.32
N VAL A 121 -22.85 -5.79 12.03
CA VAL A 121 -24.08 -6.58 12.17
C VAL A 121 -24.02 -7.31 13.50
N PHE A 122 -24.88 -6.94 14.44
CA PHE A 122 -24.89 -7.52 15.79
C PHE A 122 -25.81 -8.73 15.93
N VAL A 123 -26.66 -8.99 14.94
CA VAL A 123 -27.63 -10.09 14.94
C VAL A 123 -27.13 -11.23 14.05
N ARG A 124 -26.96 -12.42 14.64
CA ARG A 124 -26.61 -13.63 13.89
C ARG A 124 -27.70 -13.91 12.84
N GLY A 125 -27.28 -14.06 11.58
CA GLY A 125 -28.17 -14.35 10.45
C GLY A 125 -28.67 -13.10 9.70
N GLN A 126 -28.42 -11.89 10.22
CA GLN A 126 -28.71 -10.68 9.48
C GLN A 126 -27.68 -10.47 8.36
N SER A 127 -28.16 -10.15 7.16
CA SER A 127 -27.32 -9.96 5.98
C SER A 127 -26.46 -8.70 6.14
N GLN A 128 -25.17 -8.78 5.77
CA GLN A 128 -24.35 -7.59 5.59
C GLN A 128 -24.71 -6.94 4.24
N ASP A 129 -25.22 -5.71 4.27
CA ASP A 129 -25.61 -4.89 3.12
C ASP A 129 -24.54 -3.86 2.72
N GLY A 130 -23.31 -4.07 3.20
CA GLY A 130 -22.15 -3.24 2.90
C GLY A 130 -21.61 -3.38 1.47
N PRO A 131 -20.56 -2.60 1.12
CA PRO A 131 -19.94 -1.58 1.96
C PRO A 131 -20.80 -0.33 2.13
N HIS A 132 -20.64 0.36 3.26
CA HIS A 132 -21.35 1.61 3.57
C HIS A 132 -20.52 2.85 3.23
N LEU A 133 -19.21 2.70 3.27
CA LEU A 133 -18.24 3.71 2.89
C LEU A 133 -17.18 3.06 2.03
N VAL A 134 -16.82 3.73 0.94
CA VAL A 134 -15.63 3.40 0.16
C VAL A 134 -14.62 4.50 0.32
N GLN A 135 -13.38 4.12 0.58
CA GLN A 135 -12.28 5.01 0.85
C GLN A 135 -11.25 4.87 -0.26
N LEU A 136 -10.89 6.00 -0.90
CA LEU A 136 -9.83 6.06 -1.88
C LEU A 136 -8.72 7.01 -1.43
N ALA A 137 -7.47 6.69 -1.73
CA ALA A 137 -6.33 7.53 -1.34
C ALA A 137 -5.29 7.65 -2.44
N SER A 138 -4.93 8.86 -2.81
CA SER A 138 -3.69 9.16 -3.52
C SER A 138 -2.62 9.57 -2.52
N HIS A 139 -1.40 9.75 -2.99
CA HIS A 139 -0.31 10.32 -2.18
C HIS A 139 -0.71 11.61 -1.44
N GLU A 140 -1.51 12.47 -2.07
CA GLU A 140 -1.76 13.84 -1.59
C GLU A 140 -3.14 14.03 -0.98
N ARG A 141 -4.09 13.13 -1.27
CA ARG A 141 -5.50 13.29 -0.90
C ARG A 141 -6.17 11.97 -0.61
N ALA A 142 -7.20 12.02 0.24
CA ALA A 142 -8.11 10.91 0.46
C ALA A 142 -9.55 11.34 0.19
N TRP A 143 -10.36 10.42 -0.31
CA TRP A 143 -11.76 10.64 -0.64
C TRP A 143 -12.63 9.60 0.03
N LEU A 144 -13.71 10.07 0.65
CA LEU A 144 -14.66 9.26 1.41
C LEU A 144 -16.02 9.27 0.68
N PHE A 145 -16.36 8.16 0.05
CA PHE A 145 -17.61 8.00 -0.70
C PHE A 145 -18.65 7.29 0.15
N SER A 146 -19.67 8.01 0.59
CA SER A 146 -20.83 7.42 1.23
C SER A 146 -21.62 6.57 0.24
N MET A 147 -21.77 5.29 0.51
CA MET A 147 -22.55 4.40 -0.35
C MET A 147 -24.06 4.56 -0.15
N LEU A 148 -24.50 5.46 0.74
CA LEU A 148 -25.90 5.89 0.85
C LEU A 148 -26.29 6.90 -0.23
N GLU A 149 -25.32 7.60 -0.81
CA GLU A 149 -25.55 8.63 -1.82
C GLU A 149 -25.53 8.01 -3.22
N PRO A 150 -26.64 8.02 -3.99
CA PRO A 150 -26.70 7.39 -5.31
C PRO A 150 -25.63 7.87 -6.29
N ALA A 151 -25.30 9.17 -6.26
CA ALA A 151 -24.26 9.73 -7.12
C ALA A 151 -22.88 9.13 -6.80
N CYS A 152 -22.57 8.95 -5.51
CA CYS A 152 -21.34 8.29 -5.05
C CYS A 152 -21.31 6.81 -5.40
N VAL A 153 -22.45 6.09 -5.34
CA VAL A 153 -22.54 4.70 -5.78
C VAL A 153 -22.20 4.58 -7.27
N ALA A 154 -22.80 5.41 -8.12
CA ALA A 154 -22.50 5.41 -9.55
C ALA A 154 -21.01 5.69 -9.84
N ALA A 155 -20.46 6.72 -9.19
CA ALA A 155 -19.06 7.12 -9.32
C ALA A 155 -18.08 6.03 -8.88
N VAL A 156 -18.30 5.42 -7.71
CA VAL A 156 -17.47 4.30 -7.25
C VAL A 156 -17.60 3.11 -8.18
N GLY A 157 -18.80 2.83 -8.70
CA GLY A 157 -19.01 1.81 -9.72
C GLY A 157 -18.12 2.05 -10.95
N GLU A 158 -18.08 3.27 -11.47
CA GLU A 158 -17.20 3.68 -12.58
C GLU A 158 -15.72 3.44 -12.24
N LEU A 159 -15.26 3.97 -11.10
CA LEU A 159 -13.87 3.83 -10.66
C LEU A 159 -13.48 2.36 -10.48
N LEU A 160 -14.35 1.52 -9.90
CA LEU A 160 -14.10 0.09 -9.73
C LEU A 160 -13.93 -0.65 -11.05
N ALA A 161 -14.58 -0.20 -12.13
CA ALA A 161 -14.42 -0.78 -13.46
C ALA A 161 -13.29 -0.18 -14.28
N LEU A 162 -12.73 0.96 -13.87
CA LEU A 162 -11.69 1.65 -14.60
C LEU A 162 -10.38 0.83 -14.62
N PRO A 163 -9.92 0.30 -15.78
CA PRO A 163 -8.74 -0.58 -15.83
C PRO A 163 -7.42 0.17 -15.67
N SER A 164 -7.39 1.45 -16.02
CA SER A 164 -6.20 2.32 -15.89
C SER A 164 -5.89 2.71 -14.44
N LEU A 165 -6.82 2.43 -13.52
CA LEU A 165 -6.70 2.75 -12.10
C LEU A 165 -6.60 1.45 -11.30
N GLN A 166 -5.44 1.21 -10.69
CA GLN A 166 -5.24 0.13 -9.73
C GLN A 166 -5.73 0.55 -8.35
N LYS A 167 -6.45 -0.35 -7.66
CA LYS A 167 -6.98 -0.16 -6.31
C LYS A 167 -6.22 -1.08 -5.40
N VAL A 168 -5.33 -0.55 -4.60
CA VAL A 168 -4.45 -1.33 -3.73
C VAL A 168 -4.99 -1.27 -2.31
N GLY A 169 -5.09 -2.40 -1.62
CA GLY A 169 -5.50 -2.43 -0.22
C GLY A 169 -4.98 -3.66 0.52
N PHE A 170 -5.41 -3.84 1.75
CA PHE A 170 -5.03 -4.98 2.61
C PHE A 170 -6.27 -5.75 3.04
N GLY A 171 -6.22 -7.08 2.91
CA GLY A 171 -7.28 -7.93 3.46
C GLY A 171 -8.59 -7.89 2.67
N LEU A 172 -8.53 -7.62 1.37
CA LEU A 172 -9.70 -7.31 0.52
C LEU A 172 -10.57 -8.52 0.12
N ALA A 173 -10.40 -9.66 0.79
CA ALA A 173 -11.12 -10.89 0.45
C ALA A 173 -12.62 -10.75 0.74
N GLY A 174 -12.99 -10.13 1.85
CA GLY A 174 -14.39 -9.84 2.20
C GLY A 174 -15.00 -8.76 1.30
N ASP A 175 -14.21 -7.72 1.00
CA ASP A 175 -14.60 -6.58 0.17
C ASP A 175 -15.02 -7.02 -1.22
N ARG A 176 -14.29 -7.95 -1.86
CA ARG A 176 -14.63 -8.45 -3.20
C ARG A 176 -16.06 -8.99 -3.29
N SER A 177 -16.49 -9.76 -2.30
CA SER A 177 -17.83 -10.33 -2.26
C SER A 177 -18.90 -9.25 -2.06
N GLN A 178 -18.64 -8.29 -1.16
CA GLN A 178 -19.58 -7.19 -0.89
C GLN A 178 -19.69 -6.24 -2.09
N LEU A 179 -18.57 -5.89 -2.72
CA LEU A 179 -18.54 -5.06 -3.93
C LEU A 179 -19.26 -5.75 -5.08
N HIS A 180 -19.06 -7.06 -5.27
CA HIS A 180 -19.77 -7.79 -6.30
C HIS A 180 -21.28 -7.81 -6.06
N ALA A 181 -21.72 -8.07 -4.83
CA ALA A 181 -23.12 -8.04 -4.46
C ALA A 181 -23.76 -6.66 -4.70
N ARG A 182 -23.03 -5.58 -4.40
CA ARG A 182 -23.52 -4.21 -4.54
C ARG A 182 -23.54 -3.70 -5.98
N PHE A 183 -22.49 -3.98 -6.76
CA PHE A 183 -22.31 -3.42 -8.10
C PHE A 183 -22.63 -4.40 -9.24
N GLY A 184 -22.97 -5.66 -8.91
CA GLY A 184 -23.27 -6.72 -9.89
C GLY A 184 -22.06 -7.18 -10.70
N ARG A 185 -20.85 -6.68 -10.41
CA ARG A 185 -19.63 -6.97 -11.17
C ARG A 185 -18.40 -6.99 -10.28
N GLN A 186 -17.38 -7.72 -10.71
CA GLN A 186 -16.10 -7.75 -10.00
C GLN A 186 -15.30 -6.47 -10.28
N PRO A 187 -14.65 -5.88 -9.27
CA PRO A 187 -13.71 -4.78 -9.47
C PRO A 187 -12.56 -5.16 -10.39
N VAL A 188 -12.18 -4.26 -11.29
CA VAL A 188 -10.98 -4.38 -12.14
C VAL A 188 -9.81 -3.70 -11.45
N GLY A 189 -8.63 -4.31 -11.49
CA GLY A 189 -7.41 -3.71 -10.94
C GLY A 189 -7.35 -3.69 -9.41
N LEU A 190 -8.12 -4.50 -8.71
CA LEU A 190 -8.11 -4.61 -7.24
C LEU A 190 -6.98 -5.54 -6.75
N VAL A 191 -5.97 -4.95 -6.13
CA VAL A 191 -4.76 -5.61 -5.62
C VAL A 191 -4.84 -5.74 -4.10
N ASP A 192 -4.76 -6.96 -3.61
CA ASP A 192 -4.68 -7.27 -2.18
C ASP A 192 -3.23 -7.55 -1.79
N LEU A 193 -2.64 -6.66 -0.99
CA LEU A 193 -1.25 -6.77 -0.58
C LEU A 193 -1.01 -7.95 0.36
N ASP A 194 -2.01 -8.42 1.11
CA ASP A 194 -1.88 -9.63 1.92
C ASP A 194 -1.63 -10.87 1.07
N GLN A 195 -2.31 -10.98 -0.08
CA GLN A 195 -2.08 -12.07 -1.03
C GLN A 195 -0.70 -11.96 -1.67
N THR A 196 -0.27 -10.74 -1.97
CA THR A 196 1.06 -10.46 -2.54
C THR A 196 2.16 -10.87 -1.57
N TRP A 197 2.06 -10.51 -0.28
CA TRP A 197 3.03 -10.92 0.74
C TRP A 197 3.03 -12.42 1.01
N ARG A 198 1.86 -13.07 0.99
CA ARG A 198 1.81 -14.54 1.07
C ARG A 198 2.55 -15.21 -0.08
N ALA A 199 2.40 -14.70 -1.30
CA ALA A 199 3.13 -15.19 -2.46
C ALA A 199 4.66 -15.01 -2.32
N LEU A 200 5.09 -13.98 -1.58
CA LEU A 200 6.51 -13.72 -1.27
C LEU A 200 7.06 -14.55 -0.10
N GLY A 201 6.25 -15.43 0.52
CA GLY A 201 6.71 -16.35 1.58
C GLY A 201 6.36 -15.92 3.00
N TYR A 202 5.65 -14.80 3.19
CA TYR A 202 5.13 -14.40 4.50
C TYR A 202 3.90 -15.24 4.86
N ARG A 203 4.01 -16.03 5.93
CA ARG A 203 3.02 -17.09 6.25
C ARG A 203 1.74 -16.56 6.90
N SER A 204 1.82 -15.41 7.57
CA SER A 204 0.68 -14.72 8.18
C SER A 204 0.28 -13.51 7.32
N SER A 205 -0.99 -13.11 7.37
CA SER A 205 -1.39 -11.77 6.92
C SER A 205 -0.49 -10.76 7.61
N LEU A 206 0.25 -9.98 6.81
CA LEU A 206 1.06 -8.90 7.33
C LEU A 206 0.14 -7.70 7.38
N GLY A 207 -0.54 -7.53 8.52
CA GLY A 207 -1.29 -6.31 8.78
C GLY A 207 -0.42 -5.09 8.45
N ILE A 208 -1.06 -4.00 8.01
CA ILE A 208 -0.39 -2.86 7.35
C ILE A 208 0.87 -2.36 8.07
N ARG A 209 0.87 -2.33 9.41
CA ARG A 209 2.03 -1.94 10.23
C ARG A 209 3.26 -2.82 10.00
N MET A 210 3.07 -4.14 9.93
CA MET A 210 4.16 -5.09 9.69
C MET A 210 4.63 -5.03 8.24
N ALA A 211 3.70 -4.90 7.28
CA ALA A 211 4.05 -4.74 5.87
C ALA A 211 4.91 -3.47 5.64
N MET A 212 4.57 -2.37 6.30
CA MET A 212 5.36 -1.13 6.29
C MET A 212 6.76 -1.36 6.86
N ALA A 213 6.84 -1.99 8.03
CA ALA A 213 8.11 -2.27 8.70
C ALA A 213 9.05 -3.14 7.86
N VAL A 214 8.50 -4.14 7.17
CA VAL A 214 9.27 -5.02 6.27
C VAL A 214 9.75 -4.28 5.02
N THR A 215 8.96 -3.34 4.52
CA THR A 215 9.25 -2.67 3.24
C THR A 215 10.18 -1.47 3.40
N PHE A 216 10.12 -0.79 4.56
CA PHE A 216 10.78 0.51 4.76
C PHE A 216 11.55 0.65 6.07
N GLY A 217 11.51 -0.38 6.93
CA GLY A 217 12.22 -0.40 8.22
C GLY A 217 13.60 -1.03 8.17
#